data_AF-A0A1F1UNR8-F1
#
_entry.id   AF-A0A1F1UNR8-F1
#
_cell.length_a   1.000
_cell.length_b   1.000
_cell.length_c   1.000
_cell.angle_alpha   90.00
_cell.angle_beta   90.00
_cell.angle_gamma   90.00
#
_symmetry.space_group_name_H-M   'P 1'
#
loop_
_entity.id
_entity.type
_entity.pdbx_description
1 polymer ?
#
loop_
_entity_poly.entity_id
_entity_poly.type
_entity_poly.pdbx_seq_one_letter_code
_entity_poly.pdbx_strand_id
1 'polypeptide(L)'
;MYDGMNIEFPPTIVNASQMERGQNYLPVSKQRFIHERHSLEQWAVQLAARHHPHNQKYDVPAAVRAVVHAYERPGSVVCGFSALALYGLPYLVEGADTTLRAPTPQKLSASAIRPSVARLHAPHTETWTLTHRGVPIRVSRPLRATVQALQQIRRGEHSWQTEPIPGVSPEMVKAVQLVDCARRHLGLQAEDIRASALRQINQRWLSRVLDLSRSTADSPKETELRLLLQPVVRNYGHTLVEQYPLTVGGKAITTFDFAIPELKIGIMFDGRHHWEYDQRQLDTSINLTSMLHGWTVPRAGSKTMQQCVEVVEKTIRQARRR
;
A
#
# COMPACT_ATOMS: atom_id res chain seq x y z
N MET A 1 -9.36 -5.62 -13.53
CA MET A 1 -9.66 -4.29 -14.09
C MET A 1 -10.88 -3.79 -13.33
N TYR A 2 -10.74 -2.73 -12.54
CA TYR A 2 -11.84 -2.18 -11.73
C TYR A 2 -13.00 -1.82 -12.67
N ASP A 3 -14.21 -2.35 -12.44
CA ASP A 3 -15.40 -2.06 -13.26
C ASP A 3 -15.89 -0.60 -13.12
N GLY A 4 -15.18 0.18 -12.30
CA GLY A 4 -15.20 1.63 -12.30
C GLY A 4 -16.18 2.24 -11.32
N MET A 5 -17.26 1.52 -11.01
CA MET A 5 -18.45 2.17 -10.45
C MET A 5 -19.18 1.37 -9.38
N ASN A 6 -18.92 0.07 -9.18
CA ASN A 6 -19.53 -0.68 -8.08
C ASN A 6 -18.47 -1.09 -7.05
N ILE A 7 -18.76 -0.85 -5.77
CA ILE A 7 -17.91 -1.22 -4.64
C ILE A 7 -18.59 -2.34 -3.90
N GLU A 8 -17.95 -3.50 -3.89
CA GLU A 8 -18.40 -4.63 -3.09
C GLU A 8 -17.27 -5.06 -2.15
N PHE A 9 -17.65 -5.31 -0.90
CA PHE A 9 -16.78 -5.91 0.09
C PHE A 9 -17.58 -6.89 0.94
N PRO A 10 -16.93 -7.94 1.48
CA PRO A 10 -17.61 -8.98 2.27
C PRO A 10 -18.40 -8.48 3.50
N PRO A 11 -17.92 -7.47 4.26
CA PRO A 11 -18.60 -7.06 5.49
C PRO A 11 -20.01 -6.52 5.24
N THR A 12 -20.99 -7.07 5.95
CA THR A 12 -22.35 -6.52 5.97
C THR A 12 -22.47 -5.44 7.03
N ILE A 13 -22.89 -4.25 6.61
CA ILE A 13 -23.10 -3.10 7.48
C ILE A 13 -24.52 -3.18 8.06
N VAL A 14 -24.63 -3.15 9.39
CA VAL A 14 -25.90 -3.25 10.13
C VAL A 14 -26.11 -2.04 11.03
N ASN A 15 -27.37 -1.79 11.45
CA ASN A 15 -27.69 -0.90 12.56
C ASN A 15 -27.91 -1.70 13.87
N ALA A 16 -28.13 -0.99 14.97
CA ALA A 16 -28.32 -1.62 16.28
C ALA A 16 -29.52 -2.58 16.35
N SER A 17 -30.61 -2.32 15.62
CA SER A 17 -31.80 -3.20 15.63
C SER A 17 -31.63 -4.47 14.78
N GLN A 18 -30.60 -4.51 13.93
CA GLN A 18 -30.24 -5.65 13.09
C GLN A 18 -29.16 -6.55 13.72
N MET A 19 -28.65 -6.20 14.91
CA MET A 19 -27.62 -6.99 15.59
C MET A 19 -28.21 -8.25 16.23
N GLU A 20 -27.58 -9.39 15.94
CA GLU A 20 -27.96 -10.68 16.51
C GLU A 20 -27.45 -10.85 17.95
N ARG A 21 -28.27 -11.43 18.83
CA ARG A 21 -27.89 -11.71 20.22
C ARG A 21 -26.77 -12.76 20.28
N GLY A 22 -25.79 -12.54 21.16
CA GLY A 22 -24.66 -13.45 21.36
C GLY A 22 -23.53 -13.32 20.34
N GLN A 23 -23.67 -12.42 19.35
CA GLN A 23 -22.62 -12.07 18.39
C GLN A 23 -21.96 -10.74 18.77
N ASN A 24 -20.70 -10.59 18.40
CA ASN A 24 -19.92 -9.39 18.65
C ASN A 24 -19.81 -8.52 17.39
N TYR A 25 -19.96 -7.22 17.60
CA TYR A 25 -19.95 -6.24 16.53
C TYR A 25 -19.01 -5.07 16.86
N LEU A 26 -18.32 -4.60 15.83
CA LEU A 26 -17.44 -3.44 15.90
C LEU A 26 -18.18 -2.20 15.37
N PRO A 27 -18.11 -1.06 16.10
CA PRO A 27 -18.71 0.17 15.61
C PRO A 27 -17.87 0.75 14.46
N VAL A 28 -18.55 1.09 13.37
CA VAL A 28 -18.00 1.92 12.28
C VAL A 28 -18.34 3.39 12.49
N SER A 29 -19.53 3.65 13.05
CA SER A 29 -20.02 4.95 13.47
C SER A 29 -20.85 4.80 14.75
N LYS A 30 -21.54 5.87 15.18
CA LYS A 30 -22.52 5.78 16.27
C LYS A 30 -23.76 4.93 15.92
N GLN A 31 -24.05 4.73 14.64
CA GLN A 31 -25.29 4.13 14.16
C GLN A 31 -25.06 2.84 13.35
N ARG A 32 -23.82 2.59 12.91
CA ARG A 32 -23.47 1.52 11.99
C ARG A 32 -22.37 0.64 12.55
N PHE A 33 -22.53 -0.66 12.36
CA PHE A 33 -21.67 -1.70 12.90
C PHE A 33 -21.36 -2.76 11.83
N ILE A 34 -20.29 -3.51 12.04
CA ILE A 34 -19.99 -4.74 11.31
C ILE A 34 -19.70 -5.87 12.29
N HIS A 35 -19.91 -7.11 11.87
CA HIS A 35 -19.55 -8.27 12.68
C HIS A 35 -18.03 -8.36 12.88
N GLU A 36 -17.57 -8.70 14.08
CA GLU A 36 -16.13 -8.75 14.42
C GLU A 36 -15.29 -9.72 13.57
N ARG A 37 -15.90 -10.73 12.94
CA ARG A 37 -15.21 -11.67 12.04
C ARG A 37 -14.61 -10.99 10.80
N HIS A 38 -15.07 -9.78 10.53
CA HIS A 38 -14.58 -8.92 9.45
C HIS A 38 -13.59 -7.85 9.95
N SER A 39 -13.16 -7.95 11.21
CA SER A 39 -12.13 -7.09 11.76
C SER A 39 -10.80 -7.33 11.08
N LEU A 40 -9.98 -6.29 11.04
CA LEU A 40 -8.59 -6.40 10.66
C LEU A 40 -7.81 -7.16 11.73
N GLU A 41 -6.76 -7.85 11.29
CA GLU A 41 -5.84 -8.56 12.17
C GLU A 41 -5.29 -7.66 13.28
N GLN A 42 -5.46 -8.07 14.54
CA GLN A 42 -5.17 -7.24 15.71
C GLN A 42 -3.71 -6.76 15.76
N TRP A 43 -2.76 -7.60 15.34
CA TRP A 43 -1.35 -7.20 15.29
C TRP A 43 -1.11 -6.09 14.25
N ALA A 44 -1.83 -6.09 13.13
CA ALA A 44 -1.70 -5.09 12.08
C ALA A 44 -2.33 -3.77 12.52
N VAL A 45 -3.48 -3.82 13.18
CA VAL A 45 -4.14 -2.66 13.81
C VAL A 45 -3.21 -2.01 14.84
N GLN A 46 -2.61 -2.81 15.72
CA GLN A 46 -1.67 -2.31 16.73
C GLN A 46 -0.42 -1.68 16.11
N LEU A 47 0.14 -2.31 15.06
CA LEU A 47 1.29 -1.77 14.37
C LEU A 47 0.96 -0.44 13.69
N ALA A 48 -0.16 -0.36 12.97
CA ALA A 48 -0.62 0.87 12.34
C ALA A 48 -0.83 1.98 13.38
N ALA A 49 -1.49 1.68 14.49
CA ALA A 49 -1.75 2.64 15.56
C ALA A 49 -0.47 3.24 16.16
N ARG A 50 0.58 2.42 16.38
CA ARG A 50 1.88 2.90 16.90
C ARG A 50 2.55 3.94 16.02
N HIS A 51 2.27 3.93 14.72
CA HIS A 51 2.84 4.86 13.74
C HIS A 51 1.85 5.93 13.30
N HIS A 52 0.60 5.87 13.78
CA HIS A 52 -0.42 6.85 13.51
C HIS A 52 -0.12 8.15 14.29
N PRO A 53 -0.26 9.34 13.67
CA PRO A 53 0.07 10.63 14.31
C PRO A 53 -0.66 10.88 15.65
N HIS A 54 -1.86 10.31 15.78
CA HIS A 54 -2.74 10.43 16.95
C HIS A 54 -2.98 9.11 17.69
N ASN A 55 -2.16 8.07 17.44
CA ASN A 55 -2.33 6.73 18.03
C ASN A 55 -3.73 6.11 17.85
N GLN A 56 -4.40 6.41 16.73
CA GLN A 56 -5.74 5.90 16.45
C GLN A 56 -5.67 4.42 16.06
N LYS A 57 -6.65 3.64 16.54
CA LYS A 57 -6.83 2.23 16.19
C LYS A 57 -8.04 2.11 15.29
N TYR A 58 -7.86 1.43 14.18
CA TYR A 58 -8.91 1.19 13.20
C TYR A 58 -9.05 -0.31 13.00
N ASP A 59 -10.01 -0.94 13.68
CA ASP A 59 -10.28 -2.38 13.57
C ASP A 59 -11.16 -2.73 12.37
N VAL A 60 -11.91 -1.76 11.86
CA VAL A 60 -12.83 -1.91 10.72
C VAL A 60 -12.10 -1.54 9.43
N PRO A 61 -12.22 -2.29 8.32
CA PRO A 61 -11.55 -1.96 7.04
C PRO A 61 -11.84 -0.54 6.51
N ALA A 62 -10.83 0.12 5.93
CA ALA A 62 -10.90 1.52 5.50
C ALA A 62 -12.00 1.80 4.47
N ALA A 63 -12.22 0.87 3.53
CA ALA A 63 -13.29 0.97 2.56
C ALA A 63 -14.68 0.99 3.22
N VAL A 64 -14.91 0.14 4.23
CA VAL A 64 -16.17 0.10 5.00
C VAL A 64 -16.38 1.42 5.74
N ARG A 65 -15.33 1.93 6.42
CA ARG A 65 -15.41 3.22 7.13
C ARG A 65 -15.76 4.37 6.18
N ALA A 66 -15.13 4.40 5.01
CA ALA A 66 -15.38 5.40 3.98
C ALA A 66 -16.83 5.37 3.45
N VAL A 67 -17.36 4.18 3.14
CA VAL A 67 -18.76 4.01 2.69
C VAL A 67 -19.74 4.50 3.76
N VAL A 68 -19.59 4.01 5.00
CA VAL A 68 -20.50 4.38 6.10
C VAL A 68 -20.52 5.88 6.32
N HIS A 69 -19.35 6.51 6.42
CA HIS A 69 -19.30 7.93 6.73
C HIS A 69 -19.73 8.83 5.58
N ALA A 70 -19.57 8.40 4.34
CA ALA A 70 -20.11 9.09 3.17
C ALA A 70 -21.64 8.98 3.11
N TYR A 71 -22.20 7.81 3.40
CA TYR A 71 -23.65 7.60 3.49
C TYR A 71 -24.30 8.49 4.56
N GLU A 72 -23.69 8.56 5.74
CA GLU A 72 -24.17 9.41 6.85
C GLU A 72 -24.00 10.91 6.59
N ARG A 73 -23.28 11.30 5.53
CA ARG A 73 -23.04 12.69 5.15
C ARG A 73 -23.30 12.89 3.66
N PRO A 74 -24.58 12.90 3.23
CA PRO A 74 -24.93 13.15 1.84
C PRO A 74 -24.30 14.43 1.30
N GLY A 75 -23.85 14.39 0.05
CA GLY A 75 -23.16 15.52 -0.60
C GLY A 75 -21.67 15.66 -0.25
N SER A 76 -21.14 14.84 0.67
CA SER A 76 -19.70 14.75 0.91
C SER A 76 -18.95 14.03 -0.23
N VAL A 77 -17.63 14.23 -0.27
CA VAL A 77 -16.70 13.60 -1.23
C VAL A 77 -15.63 12.85 -0.44
N VAL A 78 -15.49 11.55 -0.68
CA VAL A 78 -14.41 10.73 -0.12
C VAL A 78 -13.09 11.08 -0.80
N CYS A 79 -12.02 11.26 -0.01
CA CYS A 79 -10.75 11.81 -0.47
C CYS A 79 -9.54 10.99 0.03
N GLY A 80 -8.36 11.23 -0.57
CA GLY A 80 -7.08 10.73 -0.07
C GLY A 80 -7.01 9.21 0.08
N PHE A 81 -6.40 8.73 1.16
CA PHE A 81 -6.31 7.29 1.47
C PHE A 81 -7.68 6.59 1.54
N SER A 82 -8.73 7.28 2.01
CA SER A 82 -10.09 6.70 2.03
C SER A 82 -10.65 6.45 0.64
N ALA A 83 -10.36 7.33 -0.31
CA ALA A 83 -10.74 7.11 -1.71
C ALA A 83 -9.93 5.97 -2.33
N LEU A 84 -8.62 5.90 -2.04
CA LEU A 84 -7.76 4.80 -2.51
C LEU A 84 -8.21 3.44 -1.96
N ALA A 85 -8.71 3.38 -0.72
CA ALA A 85 -9.31 2.17 -0.16
C ALA A 85 -10.54 1.70 -0.96
N LEU A 86 -11.40 2.64 -1.38
CA LEU A 86 -12.58 2.33 -2.22
C LEU A 86 -12.21 1.86 -3.63
N TYR A 87 -11.06 2.28 -4.14
CA TYR A 87 -10.48 1.79 -5.39
C TYR A 87 -9.76 0.44 -5.24
N GLY A 88 -9.75 -0.14 -4.04
CA GLY A 88 -9.16 -1.45 -3.78
C GLY A 88 -7.65 -1.44 -3.63
N LEU A 89 -7.04 -0.29 -3.24
CA LEU A 89 -5.61 -0.26 -2.94
C LEU A 89 -5.31 -1.19 -1.74
N PRO A 90 -4.50 -2.25 -1.91
CA PRO A 90 -4.40 -3.33 -0.92
C PRO A 90 -3.53 -3.01 0.28
N TYR A 91 -2.69 -1.97 0.18
CA TYR A 91 -1.73 -1.60 1.22
C TYR A 91 -1.89 -0.14 1.64
N LEU A 92 -1.32 0.19 2.79
CA LEU A 92 -1.15 1.55 3.31
C LEU A 92 -2.43 2.28 3.74
N VAL A 93 -3.61 1.83 3.34
CA VAL A 93 -4.88 2.54 3.58
C VAL A 93 -5.49 2.25 4.96
N GLU A 94 -5.28 1.05 5.50
CA GLU A 94 -6.08 0.56 6.63
C GLU A 94 -5.92 1.39 7.89
N GLY A 95 -4.71 1.83 8.19
CA GLY A 95 -4.40 2.68 9.35
C GLY A 95 -4.73 4.16 9.19
N ALA A 96 -5.19 4.62 8.02
CA ALA A 96 -5.41 6.03 7.76
C ALA A 96 -6.74 6.54 8.34
N ASP A 97 -6.73 7.79 8.81
CA ASP A 97 -7.96 8.51 9.17
C ASP A 97 -8.96 8.52 8.01
N THR A 98 -10.23 8.19 8.27
CA THR A 98 -11.27 8.29 7.25
C THR A 98 -11.48 9.75 6.86
N THR A 99 -11.25 10.14 5.60
CA THR A 99 -11.21 11.54 5.16
C THR A 99 -12.34 11.89 4.19
N LEU A 100 -13.12 12.91 4.54
CA LEU A 100 -14.20 13.45 3.71
C LEU A 100 -14.06 14.96 3.50
N ARG A 101 -14.52 15.45 2.35
CA ARG A 101 -14.81 16.87 2.14
C ARG A 101 -16.31 17.09 2.04
N ALA A 102 -16.86 17.99 2.85
CA ALA A 102 -18.30 18.23 2.90
C ALA A 102 -18.62 19.75 2.84
N PRO A 103 -19.83 20.15 2.41
CA PRO A 103 -20.29 21.54 2.43
C PRO A 103 -20.61 21.99 3.86
N THR A 104 -19.59 22.01 4.72
CA THR A 104 -19.67 22.38 6.14
C THR A 104 -18.69 23.50 6.46
N PRO A 105 -19.05 24.44 7.35
CA PRO A 105 -18.11 25.43 7.87
C PRO A 105 -17.17 24.84 8.92
N GLN A 106 -17.54 23.72 9.56
CA GLN A 106 -16.79 23.13 10.66
C GLN A 106 -15.83 22.03 10.18
N LYS A 107 -14.58 22.10 10.64
CA LYS A 107 -13.63 20.99 10.52
C LYS A 107 -13.86 20.00 11.66
N LEU A 108 -13.80 18.71 11.36
CA LEU A 108 -13.87 17.64 12.36
C LEU A 108 -12.57 16.84 12.32
N SER A 109 -12.05 16.50 13.50
CA SER A 109 -10.94 15.56 13.65
C SER A 109 -11.46 14.13 13.62
N ALA A 110 -10.67 13.22 13.05
CA ALA A 110 -11.01 11.81 12.98
C ALA A 110 -10.89 11.09 14.33
N SER A 111 -11.60 9.99 14.43
CA SER A 111 -11.38 8.91 15.40
C SER A 111 -11.80 7.57 14.78
N ALA A 112 -11.63 6.46 15.50
CA ALA A 112 -12.07 5.13 15.07
C ALA A 112 -13.50 5.07 14.48
N ILE A 113 -14.42 5.92 14.98
CA ILE A 113 -15.84 5.95 14.61
C ILE A 113 -16.30 7.30 14.03
N ARG A 114 -15.38 8.20 13.70
CA ARG A 114 -15.68 9.52 13.13
C ARG A 114 -14.69 9.87 12.02
N PRO A 115 -15.15 10.39 10.87
CA PRO A 115 -14.25 10.83 9.83
C PRO A 115 -13.62 12.18 10.18
N SER A 116 -12.42 12.41 9.66
CA SER A 116 -11.90 13.76 9.45
C SER A 116 -12.72 14.43 8.35
N VAL A 117 -13.27 15.61 8.65
CA VAL A 117 -14.08 16.37 7.70
C VAL A 117 -13.44 17.73 7.46
N ALA A 118 -13.16 18.01 6.19
CA ALA A 118 -12.70 19.31 5.73
C ALA A 118 -13.75 19.98 4.83
N ARG A 119 -13.63 21.29 4.65
CA ARG A 119 -14.52 22.06 3.78
C ARG A 119 -14.36 21.62 2.32
N LEU A 120 -15.50 21.41 1.67
CA LEU A 120 -15.61 21.25 0.22
C LEU A 120 -15.64 22.64 -0.42
N HIS A 121 -14.63 22.95 -1.25
CA HIS A 121 -14.60 24.17 -2.06
C HIS A 121 -15.24 23.89 -3.42
N ALA A 122 -16.04 24.82 -3.92
CA ALA A 122 -16.64 24.72 -5.24
C ALA A 122 -15.70 25.28 -6.33
N PRO A 123 -15.70 24.69 -7.54
CA PRO A 123 -16.30 23.40 -7.90
C PRO A 123 -15.29 22.26 -7.69
N HIS A 124 -15.66 21.25 -6.91
CA HIS A 124 -14.85 20.03 -6.76
C HIS A 124 -15.14 19.10 -7.95
N THR A 125 -14.57 19.42 -9.11
CA THR A 125 -14.93 18.87 -10.44
C THR A 125 -14.33 17.50 -10.76
N GLU A 126 -13.37 17.03 -9.96
CA GLU A 126 -12.63 15.79 -10.22
C GLU A 126 -13.15 14.61 -9.37
N THR A 127 -14.46 14.36 -9.42
CA THR A 127 -15.09 13.24 -8.70
C THR A 127 -15.65 12.19 -9.64
N TRP A 128 -15.61 10.93 -9.21
CA TRP A 128 -16.47 9.85 -9.71
C TRP A 128 -17.59 9.57 -8.72
N THR A 129 -18.63 8.89 -9.20
CA THR A 129 -19.71 8.37 -8.36
C THR A 129 -19.59 6.86 -8.36
N LEU A 130 -19.15 6.31 -7.23
CA LEU A 130 -19.15 4.88 -7.00
C LEU A 130 -20.48 4.48 -6.37
N THR A 131 -20.88 3.24 -6.52
CA THR A 131 -22.13 2.69 -6.00
C THR A 131 -21.80 1.58 -5.02
N HIS A 132 -22.45 1.56 -3.87
CA HIS A 132 -22.38 0.42 -2.95
C HIS A 132 -23.80 0.01 -2.60
N ARG A 133 -24.20 -1.21 -3.00
CA ARG A 133 -25.57 -1.74 -2.78
C ARG A 133 -26.67 -0.74 -3.24
N GLY A 134 -26.48 -0.14 -4.41
CA GLY A 134 -27.40 0.84 -5.00
C GLY A 134 -27.27 2.27 -4.45
N VAL A 135 -26.43 2.52 -3.45
CA VAL A 135 -26.22 3.85 -2.88
C VAL A 135 -25.06 4.57 -3.59
N PRO A 136 -25.28 5.77 -4.16
CA PRO A 136 -24.21 6.54 -4.80
C PRO A 136 -23.32 7.26 -3.77
N ILE A 137 -22.02 7.21 -4.00
CA ILE A 137 -20.96 7.75 -3.16
C ILE A 137 -20.02 8.56 -4.04
N ARG A 138 -19.86 9.85 -3.75
CA ARG A 138 -18.92 10.71 -4.48
C ARG A 138 -17.51 10.51 -3.95
N VAL A 139 -16.57 10.26 -4.86
CA VAL A 139 -15.17 9.96 -4.53
C VAL A 139 -14.24 10.76 -5.42
N SER A 140 -13.16 11.31 -4.88
CA SER A 140 -12.10 11.93 -5.68
C SER A 140 -11.51 10.92 -6.65
N ARG A 141 -11.38 11.26 -7.94
CA ARG A 141 -10.80 10.37 -8.97
C ARG A 141 -9.44 9.77 -8.53
N PRO A 142 -9.04 8.57 -9.01
CA PRO A 142 -7.83 7.89 -8.55
C PRO A 142 -6.57 8.77 -8.51
N LEU A 143 -6.25 9.48 -9.59
CA LEU A 143 -5.12 10.42 -9.63
C LEU A 143 -5.21 11.50 -8.55
N ARG A 144 -6.40 12.10 -8.39
CA ARG A 144 -6.63 13.15 -7.40
C ARG A 144 -6.55 12.60 -5.97
N ALA A 145 -7.06 11.40 -5.73
CA ALA A 145 -6.95 10.70 -4.46
C ALA A 145 -5.48 10.41 -4.11
N THR A 146 -4.67 9.95 -5.07
CA THR A 146 -3.22 9.76 -4.89
C THR A 146 -2.51 11.07 -4.54
N VAL A 147 -2.80 12.17 -5.24
CA VAL A 147 -2.24 13.49 -4.93
C VAL A 147 -2.65 13.96 -3.53
N GLN A 148 -3.92 13.76 -3.14
CA GLN A 148 -4.38 14.09 -1.80
C GLN A 148 -3.68 13.23 -0.73
N ALA A 149 -3.49 11.94 -0.97
CA ALA A 149 -2.77 11.04 -0.07
C ALA A 149 -1.28 11.43 0.07
N LEU A 150 -0.62 11.87 -1.00
CA LEU A 150 0.73 12.44 -0.93
C LEU A 150 0.77 13.72 -0.07
N GLN A 151 -0.24 14.58 -0.16
CA GLN A 151 -0.34 15.74 0.73
C GLN A 151 -0.54 15.32 2.19
N GLN A 152 -1.33 14.28 2.47
CA GLN A 152 -1.54 13.73 3.82
C GLN A 152 -0.22 13.21 4.42
N ILE A 153 0.59 12.48 3.63
CA ILE A 153 1.93 12.06 4.05
C ILE A 153 2.80 13.26 4.42
N ARG A 154 2.87 14.27 3.55
CA ARG A 154 3.72 15.47 3.78
C ARG A 154 3.27 16.33 4.97
N ARG A 155 1.99 16.29 5.32
CA ARG A 155 1.46 16.98 6.51
C ARG A 155 1.58 16.15 7.78
N GLY A 156 2.06 14.90 7.68
CA GLY A 156 2.10 13.97 8.81
C GLY A 156 0.71 13.58 9.30
N GLU A 157 -0.29 13.57 8.41
CA GLU A 157 -1.68 13.17 8.74
C GLU A 157 -1.86 11.65 8.68
N HIS A 158 -0.95 10.93 8.00
CA HIS A 158 -0.91 9.47 7.98
C HIS A 158 0.55 8.99 7.91
N SER A 159 0.86 7.91 8.61
CA SER A 159 2.21 7.38 8.72
C SER A 159 2.21 5.89 9.09
N TRP A 160 3.23 5.18 8.65
CA TRP A 160 3.47 3.76 8.93
C TRP A 160 4.97 3.50 9.11
N GLN A 161 5.32 2.27 9.52
CA GLN A 161 6.72 1.86 9.65
C GLN A 161 7.39 1.71 8.28
N THR A 162 8.60 2.24 8.14
CA THR A 162 9.47 2.02 6.97
C THR A 162 10.86 1.62 7.42
N GLU A 163 11.57 0.78 6.66
CA GLU A 163 13.00 0.57 6.88
C GLU A 163 13.79 1.88 6.69
N PRO A 164 14.88 2.08 7.46
CA PRO A 164 15.79 3.22 7.26
C PRO A 164 16.57 3.02 5.96
N ILE A 165 16.34 3.91 4.99
CA ILE A 165 17.03 3.92 3.70
C ILE A 165 18.10 5.01 3.70
N PRO A 166 19.39 4.69 3.49
CA PRO A 166 20.45 5.70 3.45
C PRO A 166 20.16 6.80 2.42
N GLY A 167 20.22 8.06 2.86
CA GLY A 167 20.04 9.24 1.99
C GLY A 167 18.60 9.53 1.55
N VAL A 168 17.61 8.79 2.04
CA VAL A 168 16.18 8.97 1.72
C VAL A 168 15.38 9.13 3.02
N SER A 169 14.63 10.22 3.16
CA SER A 169 13.84 10.46 4.37
C SER A 169 12.67 9.47 4.49
N PRO A 170 12.21 9.12 5.71
CA PRO A 170 11.04 8.25 5.88
C PRO A 170 9.78 8.77 5.18
N GLU A 171 9.56 10.09 5.13
CA GLU A 171 8.48 10.71 4.36
C GLU A 171 8.59 10.38 2.87
N MET A 172 9.79 10.50 2.30
CA MET A 172 10.04 10.19 0.89
C MET A 172 9.83 8.71 0.61
N VAL A 173 10.29 7.80 1.47
CA VAL A 173 10.04 6.36 1.33
C VAL A 173 8.55 6.05 1.28
N LYS A 174 7.75 6.62 2.20
CA LYS A 174 6.28 6.46 2.23
C LYS A 174 5.62 6.98 0.96
N ALA A 175 6.08 8.12 0.46
CA ALA A 175 5.58 8.68 -0.78
C ALA A 175 5.89 7.78 -1.99
N VAL A 176 7.10 7.23 -2.06
CA VAL A 176 7.49 6.26 -3.12
C VAL A 176 6.64 4.99 -3.02
N GLN A 177 6.44 4.43 -1.82
CA GLN A 177 5.57 3.26 -1.61
C GLN A 177 4.13 3.51 -2.06
N LEU A 178 3.57 4.68 -1.73
CA LEU A 178 2.22 5.05 -2.15
C LEU A 178 2.12 5.14 -3.68
N VAL A 179 3.10 5.77 -4.33
CA VAL A 179 3.12 5.90 -5.79
C VAL A 179 3.32 4.54 -6.45
N ASP A 180 4.25 3.71 -5.98
CA ASP A 180 4.48 2.35 -6.49
C ASP A 180 3.19 1.52 -6.39
N CYS A 181 2.52 1.54 -5.23
CA CYS A 181 1.24 0.84 -5.04
C CYS A 181 0.15 1.36 -5.98
N ALA A 182 0.02 2.68 -6.13
CA ALA A 182 -1.00 3.25 -7.01
C ALA A 182 -0.74 2.91 -8.49
N ARG A 183 0.53 2.88 -8.92
CA ARG A 183 0.91 2.47 -10.27
C ARG A 183 0.67 0.99 -10.51
N ARG A 184 1.09 0.14 -9.56
CA ARG A 184 1.00 -1.32 -9.65
C ARG A 184 -0.45 -1.83 -9.61
N HIS A 185 -1.23 -1.34 -8.64
CA HIS A 185 -2.54 -1.91 -8.31
C HIS A 185 -3.71 -1.14 -8.93
N LEU A 186 -3.53 0.15 -9.24
CA LEU A 186 -4.57 0.97 -9.89
C LEU A 186 -4.21 1.34 -11.35
N GLY A 187 -3.04 0.93 -11.84
CA GLY A 187 -2.61 1.18 -13.22
C GLY A 187 -2.28 2.64 -13.55
N LEU A 188 -2.07 3.49 -12.54
CA LEU A 188 -1.77 4.90 -12.76
C LEU A 188 -0.39 5.09 -13.38
N GLN A 189 -0.24 6.09 -14.24
CA GLN A 189 1.06 6.44 -14.85
C GLN A 189 1.73 7.60 -14.11
N ALA A 190 3.06 7.63 -14.12
CA ALA A 190 3.85 8.64 -13.42
C ALA A 190 3.57 10.05 -13.97
N GLU A 191 3.41 10.16 -15.29
CA GLU A 191 3.13 11.38 -16.03
C GLU A 191 1.76 11.95 -15.66
N ASP A 192 0.76 11.08 -15.53
CA ASP A 192 -0.59 11.47 -15.11
C ASP A 192 -0.62 11.94 -13.65
N ILE A 193 0.13 11.27 -12.76
CA ILE A 193 0.28 11.69 -11.36
C ILE A 193 0.95 13.07 -11.31
N ARG A 194 2.01 13.28 -12.11
CA ARG A 194 2.71 14.57 -12.23
C ARG A 194 1.76 15.67 -12.69
N ALA A 195 0.98 15.42 -13.74
CA ALA A 195 0.02 16.37 -14.29
C ALA A 195 -1.08 16.71 -13.26
N SER A 196 -1.65 15.70 -12.59
CA SER A 196 -2.68 15.89 -11.57
C SER A 196 -2.17 16.67 -10.35
N ALA A 197 -0.89 16.54 -10.00
CA ALA A 197 -0.28 17.21 -8.86
C ALA A 197 0.12 18.67 -9.11
N LEU A 198 -0.05 19.18 -10.34
CA LEU A 198 0.36 20.53 -10.72
C LEU A 198 -0.27 21.59 -9.80
N ARG A 199 0.55 22.53 -9.30
CA ARG A 199 0.15 23.58 -8.33
C ARG A 199 -0.41 23.08 -6.99
N GLN A 200 -0.41 21.77 -6.73
CA GLN A 200 -0.91 21.18 -5.49
C GLN A 200 0.19 20.65 -4.57
N ILE A 201 1.32 20.24 -5.16
CA ILE A 201 2.49 19.69 -4.46
C ILE A 201 3.76 20.36 -4.99
N ASN A 202 4.78 20.49 -4.14
CA ASN A 202 6.10 20.95 -4.55
C ASN A 202 6.66 20.03 -5.65
N GLN A 203 6.92 20.61 -6.82
CA GLN A 203 7.28 19.85 -8.03
C GLN A 203 8.67 19.21 -7.93
N ARG A 204 9.64 19.82 -7.24
CA ARG A 204 10.96 19.23 -7.05
C ARG A 204 10.88 17.98 -6.16
N TRP A 205 10.11 18.07 -5.08
CA TRP A 205 9.84 16.94 -4.20
C TRP A 205 9.15 15.81 -4.97
N LEU A 206 8.10 16.14 -5.74
CA LEU A 206 7.35 15.15 -6.51
C LEU A 206 8.22 14.49 -7.59
N SER A 207 9.06 15.25 -8.30
CA SER A 207 10.01 14.68 -9.25
C SER A 207 10.88 13.62 -8.57
N ARG A 208 11.43 13.91 -7.39
CA ARG A 208 12.25 12.95 -6.65
C ARG A 208 11.48 11.68 -6.25
N VAL A 209 10.20 11.81 -5.87
CA VAL A 209 9.32 10.65 -5.61
C VAL A 209 9.16 9.81 -6.88
N LEU A 210 8.86 10.45 -8.01
CA LEU A 210 8.61 9.76 -9.29
C LEU A 210 9.88 9.12 -9.86
N ASP A 211 11.05 9.74 -9.70
CA ASP A 211 12.34 9.21 -10.14
C ASP A 211 12.71 7.92 -9.40
N LEU A 212 12.38 7.88 -8.09
CA LEU A 212 12.57 6.71 -7.23
C LEU A 212 11.49 5.64 -7.42
N SER A 213 10.36 5.97 -8.03
CA SER A 213 9.19 5.10 -8.15
C SER A 213 9.31 4.07 -9.28
N ARG A 214 8.73 2.89 -9.06
CA ARG A 214 8.61 1.77 -10.00
C ARG A 214 7.21 1.19 -9.94
N SER A 215 6.67 0.77 -11.08
CA SER A 215 5.32 0.17 -11.17
C SER A 215 5.31 -1.35 -10.96
N THR A 216 6.46 -1.94 -10.62
CA THR A 216 6.73 -3.38 -10.56
C THR A 216 6.72 -3.97 -9.17
N ALA A 217 6.83 -3.14 -8.12
CA ALA A 217 6.77 -3.61 -6.74
C ALA A 217 5.34 -4.06 -6.38
N ASP A 218 5.17 -5.31 -5.98
CA ASP A 218 3.89 -5.87 -5.59
C ASP A 218 3.49 -5.41 -4.18
N SER A 219 4.47 -5.20 -3.30
CA SER A 219 4.26 -4.73 -1.93
C SER A 219 5.10 -3.49 -1.56
N PRO A 220 4.68 -2.70 -0.54
CA PRO A 220 5.50 -1.60 -0.02
C PRO A 220 6.88 -2.05 0.47
N LYS A 221 6.99 -3.31 0.92
CA LYS A 221 8.23 -3.86 1.45
C LYS A 221 9.23 -4.21 0.33
N GLU A 222 8.77 -4.64 -0.83
CA GLU A 222 9.63 -4.73 -2.02
C GLU A 222 10.16 -3.36 -2.44
N THR A 223 9.35 -2.28 -2.37
CA THR A 223 9.86 -0.91 -2.61
C THR A 223 11.01 -0.57 -1.66
N GLU A 224 10.89 -0.89 -0.36
CA GLU A 224 11.97 -0.67 0.61
C GLU A 224 13.22 -1.49 0.28
N LEU A 225 13.05 -2.78 -0.01
CA LEU A 225 14.16 -3.67 -0.36
C LEU A 225 14.88 -3.21 -1.64
N ARG A 226 14.13 -2.80 -2.66
CA ARG A 226 14.69 -2.19 -3.90
C ARG A 226 15.54 -0.97 -3.60
N LEU A 227 15.03 -0.06 -2.77
CA LEU A 227 15.74 1.17 -2.41
C LEU A 227 17.02 0.90 -1.60
N LEU A 228 17.08 -0.19 -0.85
CA LEU A 228 18.31 -0.65 -0.17
C LEU A 228 19.30 -1.31 -1.14
N LEU A 229 18.82 -2.21 -1.99
CA LEU A 229 19.66 -3.00 -2.89
C LEU A 229 20.25 -2.16 -4.03
N GLN A 230 19.45 -1.30 -4.64
CA GLN A 230 19.83 -0.62 -5.87
C GLN A 230 21.12 0.22 -5.77
N PRO A 231 21.35 1.03 -4.70
CA PRO A 231 22.62 1.71 -4.50
C PRO A 231 23.79 0.76 -4.32
N VAL A 232 23.62 -0.32 -3.54
CA VAL A 232 24.67 -1.32 -3.30
C VAL A 232 25.08 -1.98 -4.60
N VAL A 233 24.13 -2.51 -5.37
CA VAL A 233 24.40 -3.19 -6.64
C VAL A 233 25.07 -2.24 -7.66
N ARG A 234 24.59 -1.00 -7.75
CA ARG A 234 25.18 0.02 -8.63
C ARG A 234 26.62 0.35 -8.27
N ASN A 235 26.98 0.39 -6.97
CA ASN A 235 28.35 0.66 -6.53
C ASN A 235 29.36 -0.38 -7.01
N TYR A 236 28.91 -1.58 -7.37
CA TYR A 236 29.76 -2.62 -7.97
C TYR A 236 29.69 -2.69 -9.49
N GLY A 237 28.97 -1.76 -10.14
CA GLY A 237 28.84 -1.71 -11.61
C GLY A 237 27.84 -2.71 -12.18
N HIS A 238 26.95 -3.26 -11.35
CA HIS A 238 25.92 -4.23 -11.76
C HIS A 238 24.54 -3.59 -11.89
N THR A 239 23.61 -4.30 -12.53
CA THR A 239 22.22 -3.86 -12.68
C THR A 239 21.29 -4.73 -11.84
N LEU A 240 20.48 -4.09 -10.99
CA LEU A 240 19.37 -4.75 -10.30
C LEU A 240 18.15 -4.76 -11.22
N VAL A 241 17.71 -5.95 -11.62
CA VAL A 241 16.50 -6.17 -12.43
C VAL A 241 15.35 -6.55 -11.51
N GLU A 242 14.17 -5.99 -11.72
CA GLU A 242 12.96 -6.28 -10.94
C GLU A 242 12.11 -7.34 -11.66
N GLN A 243 11.40 -8.19 -10.91
CA GLN A 243 10.47 -9.19 -11.44
C GLN A 243 11.11 -10.10 -12.52
N TYR A 244 12.24 -10.71 -12.17
CA TYR A 244 13.05 -11.51 -13.11
C TYR A 244 12.60 -12.98 -13.14
N PRO A 245 12.09 -13.49 -14.28
CA PRO A 245 11.64 -14.87 -14.38
C PRO A 245 12.83 -15.84 -14.49
N LEU A 246 12.90 -16.81 -13.58
CA LEU A 246 13.78 -17.97 -13.74
C LEU A 246 13.08 -19.02 -14.61
N THR A 247 13.61 -19.25 -15.81
CA THR A 247 13.11 -20.26 -16.75
C THR A 247 14.13 -21.38 -16.91
N VAL A 248 13.68 -22.63 -16.76
CA VAL A 248 14.50 -23.84 -16.95
C VAL A 248 13.83 -24.72 -18.00
N GLY A 249 14.56 -25.09 -19.05
CA GLY A 249 14.02 -25.95 -20.11
C GLY A 249 12.76 -25.40 -20.78
N GLY A 250 12.65 -24.06 -20.90
CA GLY A 250 11.48 -23.38 -21.46
C GLY A 250 10.28 -23.24 -20.51
N LYS A 251 10.38 -23.69 -19.25
CA LYS A 251 9.32 -23.55 -18.24
C LYS A 251 9.72 -22.54 -17.16
N ALA A 252 8.81 -21.61 -16.85
CA ALA A 252 9.00 -20.67 -15.74
C ALA A 252 8.91 -21.45 -14.42
N ILE A 253 9.96 -21.37 -13.61
CA ILE A 253 10.07 -22.02 -12.30
C ILE A 253 9.58 -21.09 -11.20
N THR A 254 10.05 -19.84 -11.23
CA THR A 254 9.67 -18.77 -10.31
C THR A 254 9.96 -17.41 -10.95
N THR A 255 9.49 -16.34 -10.34
CA THR A 255 9.92 -14.97 -10.63
C THR A 255 10.57 -14.43 -9.37
N PHE A 256 11.83 -14.01 -9.48
CA PHE A 256 12.50 -13.31 -8.39
C PHE A 256 12.03 -11.87 -8.32
N ASP A 257 11.76 -11.35 -7.13
CA ASP A 257 11.40 -9.95 -6.94
C ASP A 257 12.50 -9.03 -7.47
N PHE A 258 13.77 -9.42 -7.23
CA PHE A 258 14.92 -8.79 -7.83
C PHE A 258 15.96 -9.81 -8.32
N ALA A 259 16.77 -9.45 -9.31
CA ALA A 259 17.88 -10.25 -9.75
C ALA A 259 19.08 -9.41 -10.18
N ILE A 260 20.26 -10.01 -10.12
CA ILE A 260 21.49 -9.57 -10.77
C ILE A 260 21.87 -10.71 -11.72
N PRO A 261 21.30 -10.76 -12.93
CA PRO A 261 21.36 -11.94 -13.79
C PRO A 261 22.78 -12.35 -14.17
N GLU A 262 23.66 -11.38 -14.39
CA GLU A 262 25.06 -11.59 -14.74
C GLU A 262 25.85 -12.31 -13.63
N LEU A 263 25.40 -12.22 -12.38
CA LEU A 263 25.98 -12.90 -11.23
C LEU A 263 25.15 -14.12 -10.77
N LYS A 264 24.03 -14.41 -11.43
CA LYS A 264 23.03 -15.39 -10.99
C LYS A 264 22.61 -15.22 -9.53
N ILE A 265 22.34 -13.99 -9.12
CA ILE A 265 21.79 -13.69 -7.79
C ILE A 265 20.30 -13.37 -7.98
N GLY A 266 19.40 -14.15 -7.39
CA GLY A 266 17.96 -13.90 -7.37
C GLY A 266 17.54 -13.57 -5.95
N ILE A 267 16.76 -12.53 -5.72
CA ILE A 267 16.42 -12.05 -4.38
C ILE A 267 14.91 -12.08 -4.26
N MET A 268 14.42 -12.65 -3.15
CA MET A 268 12.99 -12.76 -2.87
C MET A 268 12.65 -12.07 -1.56
N PHE A 269 11.48 -11.43 -1.50
CA PHE A 269 10.87 -10.89 -0.31
C PHE A 269 9.73 -11.81 0.13
N ASP A 270 9.93 -12.48 1.27
CA ASP A 270 8.89 -13.30 1.87
C ASP A 270 7.95 -12.38 2.67
N GLY A 271 6.86 -11.95 2.02
CA GLY A 271 5.73 -11.32 2.68
C GLY A 271 5.18 -12.23 3.78
N ARG A 272 4.57 -11.65 4.83
CA ARG A 272 3.83 -12.45 5.83
C ARG A 272 2.58 -13.04 5.16
N HIS A 273 2.71 -14.24 4.63
CA HIS A 273 1.60 -15.08 4.23
C HIS A 273 1.40 -16.17 5.28
N HIS A 274 0.13 -16.50 5.54
CA HIS A 274 -0.25 -17.57 6.45
C HIS A 274 0.51 -18.85 6.04
N TRP A 275 1.21 -19.44 7.01
CA TRP A 275 2.04 -20.60 6.83
C TRP A 275 1.21 -21.82 6.40
N GLU A 276 1.09 -22.04 5.10
CA GLU A 276 0.58 -23.29 4.55
C GLU A 276 1.74 -24.24 4.23
N TYR A 277 1.50 -25.53 4.48
CA TYR A 277 2.45 -26.61 4.24
C TYR A 277 2.88 -26.66 2.76
N ASP A 278 1.95 -26.38 1.85
CA ASP A 278 2.18 -26.41 0.40
C ASP A 278 3.13 -25.29 -0.06
N GLN A 279 3.05 -24.11 0.57
CA GLN A 279 3.96 -23.00 0.28
C GLN A 279 5.41 -23.37 0.64
N ARG A 280 5.64 -24.07 1.76
CA ARG A 280 6.98 -24.51 2.17
C ARG A 280 7.59 -25.51 1.19
N GLN A 281 6.80 -26.44 0.67
CA GLN A 281 7.27 -27.40 -0.33
C GLN A 281 7.62 -26.70 -1.63
N LEU A 282 6.78 -25.76 -2.08
CA LEU A 282 7.05 -24.95 -3.27
C LEU A 282 8.33 -24.12 -3.10
N ASP A 283 8.51 -23.44 -1.98
CA ASP A 283 9.71 -22.65 -1.70
C ASP A 283 10.99 -23.49 -1.65
N THR A 284 10.90 -24.70 -1.08
CA THR A 284 12.01 -25.65 -1.05
C THR A 284 12.38 -26.09 -2.47
N SER A 285 11.39 -26.41 -3.30
CA SER A 285 11.59 -26.80 -4.70
C SER A 285 12.20 -25.66 -5.53
N ILE A 286 11.72 -24.43 -5.35
CA ILE A 286 12.28 -23.22 -5.99
C ILE A 286 13.75 -23.05 -5.60
N ASN A 287 14.08 -23.18 -4.31
CA ASN A 287 15.46 -23.01 -3.83
C ASN A 287 16.38 -24.09 -4.40
N LEU A 288 15.97 -25.37 -4.35
CA LEU A 288 16.75 -26.49 -4.90
C LEU A 288 16.98 -26.32 -6.41
N THR A 289 15.92 -26.01 -7.17
CA THR A 289 16.00 -25.82 -8.62
C THR A 289 16.90 -24.63 -8.96
N SER A 290 16.76 -23.51 -8.25
CA SER A 290 17.61 -22.33 -8.45
C SER A 290 19.09 -22.66 -8.21
N MET A 291 19.40 -23.34 -7.11
CA MET A 291 20.77 -23.77 -6.79
C MET A 291 21.34 -24.73 -7.84
N LEU A 292 20.55 -25.70 -8.32
CA LEU A 292 20.96 -26.62 -9.39
C LEU A 292 21.36 -25.87 -10.68
N HIS A 293 20.76 -24.71 -10.94
CA HIS A 293 21.10 -23.86 -12.10
C HIS A 293 22.12 -22.76 -11.79
N GLY A 294 22.75 -22.82 -10.61
CA GLY A 294 23.83 -21.93 -10.17
C GLY A 294 23.35 -20.58 -9.65
N TRP A 295 22.08 -20.45 -9.28
CA TRP A 295 21.56 -19.23 -8.67
C TRP A 295 21.75 -19.23 -7.15
N THR A 296 22.20 -18.10 -6.63
CA THR A 296 22.15 -17.81 -5.19
C THR A 296 20.86 -17.07 -4.89
N VAL A 297 20.07 -17.54 -3.92
CA VAL A 297 18.73 -16.98 -3.63
C VAL A 297 18.60 -16.42 -2.20
N PRO A 298 19.11 -15.21 -1.90
CA PRO A 298 18.86 -14.56 -0.63
C PRO A 298 17.37 -14.22 -0.47
N ARG A 299 16.81 -14.52 0.71
CA ARG A 299 15.43 -14.17 1.07
C ARG A 299 15.38 -13.16 2.19
N ALA A 300 14.58 -12.12 2.02
CA ALA A 300 14.33 -11.10 3.02
C ALA A 300 12.91 -11.24 3.59
N GLY A 301 12.79 -11.22 4.91
CA GLY A 301 11.52 -10.93 5.58
C GLY A 301 11.53 -9.50 6.11
N SER A 302 10.40 -9.03 6.67
CA SER A 302 10.25 -7.66 7.16
C SER A 302 11.25 -7.23 8.25
N LYS A 303 11.96 -8.16 8.89
CA LYS A 303 12.98 -7.88 9.93
C LYS A 303 14.42 -8.17 9.47
N THR A 304 14.61 -8.74 8.29
CA THR A 304 15.91 -9.22 7.81
C THR A 304 16.35 -8.55 6.51
N MET A 305 15.71 -7.45 6.11
CA MET A 305 16.06 -6.71 4.89
C MET A 305 17.52 -6.26 4.87
N GLN A 306 18.01 -5.66 5.96
CA GLN A 306 19.40 -5.19 6.04
C GLN A 306 20.39 -6.37 5.95
N GLN A 307 20.11 -7.47 6.65
CA GLN A 307 20.91 -8.69 6.57
C GLN A 307 20.90 -9.28 5.15
N CYS A 308 19.77 -9.24 4.45
CA CYS A 308 19.69 -9.66 3.05
C CYS A 308 20.60 -8.79 2.16
N VAL A 309 20.59 -7.47 2.35
CA VAL A 309 21.47 -6.55 1.62
C VAL A 309 22.95 -6.86 1.89
N GLU A 310 23.33 -7.14 3.14
CA GLU A 310 24.69 -7.56 3.51
C GLU A 310 25.11 -8.87 2.82
N VAL A 311 24.20 -9.86 2.78
CA VAL A 311 24.43 -11.13 2.09
C VAL A 311 24.65 -10.88 0.59
N VAL A 312 23.77 -10.10 -0.05
CA VAL A 312 23.89 -9.76 -1.47
C VAL A 312 25.21 -9.05 -1.75
N GLU A 313 25.58 -8.05 -0.95
CA GLU A 313 26.86 -7.34 -1.13
C GLU A 313 28.06 -8.29 -1.00
N LYS A 314 28.05 -9.17 0.00
CA LYS A 314 29.10 -10.17 0.19
C LYS A 314 29.20 -11.12 -1.01
N THR A 315 28.07 -11.57 -1.55
CA THR A 315 28.04 -12.44 -2.73
C THR A 315 28.61 -11.74 -3.97
N ILE A 316 28.26 -10.46 -4.20
CA ILE A 316 28.84 -9.65 -5.29
C ILE A 316 30.37 -9.54 -5.15
N ARG A 317 30.87 -9.25 -3.95
CA ARG A 317 32.32 -9.16 -3.68
C ARG A 317 33.05 -10.49 -3.94
N GLN A 318 32.43 -11.62 -3.60
CA GLN A 318 33.00 -12.94 -3.82
C GLN A 318 33.05 -13.29 -5.32
N ALA A 319 32.03 -12.91 -6.09
CA ALA A 319 32.00 -13.14 -7.53
C ALA A 319 33.12 -12.39 -8.27
N ARG A 320 33.49 -11.18 -7.83
CA ARG A 320 34.61 -10.41 -8.43
C ARG A 320 36.01 -10.96 -8.16
N ARG A 321 36.16 -11.86 -7.18
CA ARG A 321 37.46 -12.48 -6.84
C ARG A 321 37.74 -13.76 -7.64
N ARG A 322 36.77 -14.23 -8.40
CA ARG A 322 36.88 -15.39 -9.30
C ARG A 322 37.12 -14.89 -10.71
#